data_AF-A0A358R2E5-F1
#
_entry.id   AF-A0A358R2E5-F1
#
_cell.length_a   1.000
_cell.length_b   1.000
_cell.length_c   1.000
_cell.angle_alpha   90.00
_cell.angle_beta   90.00
_cell.angle_gamma   90.00
#
_symmetry.space_group_name_H-M   'P 1'
#
loop_
_entity.id
_entity.type
_entity.pdbx_description
1 polymer ?
#
loop_
_entity_poly.entity_id
_entity_poly.type
_entity_poly.pdbx_seq_one_letter_code
_entity_poly.pdbx_strand_id
1 'polypeptide(L)'
;PEGDTVDLTEAPIIIGVGRGIADETGKDLVAKLATLIRGEIAISRAHFESGMYSHTLLVGQSGKVVAPRLYLALGISGSIQHVAGMSESHTIIAINKDPEAPIFDLADLGIVGDLYQILPALIHALESTQA
;
A
#
# COMPACT_ATOMS: atom_id res chain seq x y z
N PRO A 1 14.71 -4.50 1.05
CA PRO A 1 14.56 -5.44 2.19
C PRO A 1 13.82 -6.70 1.74
N GLU A 2 14.48 -7.85 1.81
CA GLU A 2 13.89 -9.17 1.54
C GLU A 2 12.83 -9.47 2.61
N GLY A 3 11.55 -9.35 2.25
CA GLY A 3 10.40 -9.57 3.13
C GLY A 3 10.04 -11.05 3.33
N ASP A 4 11.04 -11.94 3.42
CA ASP A 4 10.81 -13.39 3.49
C ASP A 4 10.45 -13.89 4.91
N THR A 5 10.38 -13.02 5.91
CA THR A 5 10.08 -13.41 7.31
C THR A 5 8.79 -12.80 7.88
N VAL A 6 8.10 -11.94 7.14
CA VAL A 6 6.92 -11.23 7.67
C VAL A 6 5.62 -11.88 7.19
N ASP A 7 4.78 -12.28 8.15
CA ASP A 7 3.44 -12.72 7.85
C ASP A 7 2.46 -11.54 7.75
N LEU A 8 2.10 -11.17 6.52
CA LEU A 8 1.16 -10.10 6.24
C LEU A 8 -0.24 -10.33 6.85
N THR A 9 -0.64 -11.56 7.16
CA THR A 9 -1.97 -11.82 7.74
C THR A 9 -2.08 -11.33 9.18
N GLU A 10 -0.96 -11.23 9.89
CA GLU A 10 -0.88 -10.76 11.28
C GLU A 10 -0.50 -9.27 11.39
N ALA A 11 -0.21 -8.62 10.25
CA ALA A 11 0.25 -7.23 10.24
C ALA A 11 -0.91 -6.26 10.60
N PRO A 12 -0.76 -5.41 11.63
CA PRO A 12 -1.81 -4.48 12.02
C PRO A 12 -1.95 -3.29 11.07
N ILE A 13 -0.86 -2.95 10.36
CA ILE A 13 -0.80 -1.87 9.38
C ILE A 13 -0.13 -2.43 8.14
N ILE A 14 -0.81 -2.29 6.99
CA ILE A 14 -0.29 -2.71 5.70
C ILE A 14 -0.24 -1.53 4.76
N ILE A 15 0.89 -1.37 4.06
CA ILE A 15 1.07 -0.42 2.97
C ILE A 15 1.03 -1.20 1.67
N GLY A 16 -0.09 -1.11 0.96
CA GLY A 16 -0.28 -1.72 -0.34
C GLY A 16 0.34 -0.87 -1.46
N VAL A 17 1.27 -1.45 -2.21
CA VAL A 17 1.97 -0.80 -3.30
C VAL A 17 1.41 -1.26 -4.64
N GLY A 18 0.88 -0.32 -5.41
CA GLY A 18 0.39 -0.52 -6.76
C GLY A 18 1.24 0.18 -7.81
N ARG A 19 0.88 0.00 -9.08
CA ARG A 19 1.62 0.49 -10.28
C ARG A 19 2.06 1.95 -10.24
N GLY A 20 1.41 2.80 -9.44
CA GLY A 20 1.82 4.19 -9.24
C GLY A 20 3.23 4.36 -8.67
N ILE A 21 3.77 3.34 -7.99
CA ILE A 21 5.15 3.30 -7.48
C ILE A 21 6.01 2.51 -8.46
N ALA A 22 6.70 3.18 -9.38
CA ALA A 22 7.35 2.50 -10.52
C ALA A 22 8.88 2.47 -10.46
N ASP A 23 9.51 3.25 -9.59
CA ASP A 23 10.97 3.45 -9.54
C ASP A 23 11.53 3.32 -8.12
N GLU A 24 12.87 3.31 -8.00
CA GLU A 24 13.58 3.21 -6.72
C GLU A 24 13.23 4.35 -5.77
N THR A 25 13.03 5.57 -6.27
CA THR A 25 12.63 6.72 -5.44
C THR A 25 11.29 6.47 -4.75
N GLY A 26 10.31 5.93 -5.47
CA GLY A 26 9.02 5.55 -4.91
C GLY A 26 9.16 4.43 -3.87
N LYS A 27 10.02 3.43 -4.13
CA LYS A 27 10.31 2.36 -3.16
C LYS A 27 10.92 2.89 -1.87
N ASP A 28 11.87 3.82 -1.97
CA ASP A 28 12.52 4.43 -0.82
C ASP A 28 11.52 5.22 0.03
N LEU A 29 10.61 5.96 -0.62
CA LEU A 29 9.52 6.67 0.08
C LEU A 29 8.59 5.70 0.81
N VAL A 30 8.19 4.60 0.16
CA VAL A 30 7.34 3.57 0.78
C VAL A 30 8.08 2.91 1.95
N ALA A 31 9.35 2.53 1.79
CA ALA A 31 10.15 1.91 2.85
C ALA A 31 10.34 2.85 4.06
N LYS A 32 10.57 4.14 3.79
CA LYS A 32 10.65 5.16 4.83
C LYS A 32 9.33 5.29 5.58
N LEU A 33 8.21 5.36 4.86
CA LEU A 33 6.87 5.42 5.47
C LEU A 33 6.57 4.17 6.30
N ALA A 34 6.85 2.98 5.77
CA ALA A 34 6.69 1.69 6.44
C ALA A 34 7.41 1.67 7.78
N THR A 35 8.67 2.11 7.79
CA THR A 35 9.48 2.22 9.00
C THR A 35 8.86 3.19 10.01
N LEU A 36 8.43 4.37 9.55
CA LEU A 36 7.90 5.44 10.39
C LEU A 36 6.57 5.08 11.08
N ILE A 37 5.71 4.31 10.41
CA ILE A 37 4.41 3.88 10.95
C ILE A 37 4.41 2.44 11.46
N ARG A 38 5.55 1.76 11.40
CA ARG A 38 5.71 0.32 11.73
C ARG A 38 4.70 -0.56 10.98
N GLY A 39 4.55 -0.27 9.70
CA GLY A 39 3.67 -1.01 8.79
C GLY A 39 4.45 -1.95 7.88
N GLU A 40 3.79 -3.01 7.44
CA GLU A 40 4.36 -4.00 6.52
C GLU A 40 3.98 -3.69 5.07
N ILE A 41 4.90 -3.98 4.14
CA ILE A 41 4.68 -3.69 2.72
C ILE A 41 4.00 -4.87 2.05
N ALA A 42 2.88 -4.61 1.39
CA ALA A 42 2.21 -5.54 0.49
C ALA A 42 2.25 -5.00 -0.95
N ILE A 43 2.10 -5.88 -1.94
CA ILE A 43 2.09 -5.49 -3.35
C ILE A 43 0.81 -5.92 -4.05
N SER A 44 0.43 -5.16 -5.08
CA SER A 44 -0.54 -5.61 -6.07
C SER A 44 0.10 -6.54 -7.10
N ARG A 45 -0.74 -7.26 -7.85
CA ARG A 45 -0.30 -8.18 -8.91
C ARG A 45 0.64 -7.55 -9.94
N ALA A 46 0.44 -6.29 -10.28
CA ALA A 46 1.24 -5.62 -11.30
C ALA A 46 2.73 -5.51 -10.91
N HIS A 47 3.03 -5.42 -9.62
CA HIS A 47 4.38 -5.37 -9.10
C HIS A 47 5.05 -6.74 -9.06
N PHE A 48 4.30 -7.79 -8.72
CA PHE A 48 4.79 -9.16 -8.82
C PHE A 48 5.16 -9.52 -10.28
N GLU A 49 4.29 -9.17 -11.24
CA GLU A 49 4.53 -9.47 -12.66
C GLU A 49 5.73 -8.73 -13.26
N SER A 50 6.13 -7.58 -12.70
CA SER A 50 7.35 -6.88 -13.09
C SER A 50 8.65 -7.55 -12.57
N GLY A 51 8.55 -8.59 -11.74
CA GLY A 51 9.70 -9.24 -11.10
C GLY A 51 10.35 -8.38 -10.00
N MET A 52 9.69 -7.30 -9.58
CA MET A 52 10.23 -6.31 -8.65
C MET A 52 10.15 -6.75 -7.18
N TYR A 53 9.23 -7.67 -6.88
CA TYR A 53 8.95 -8.14 -5.53
C TYR A 53 8.58 -9.63 -5.52
N SER A 54 8.77 -10.28 -4.37
CA SER A 54 8.41 -11.68 -4.14
C SER A 54 6.90 -11.88 -4.10
N HIS A 55 6.44 -13.08 -4.49
CA HIS A 55 5.03 -13.49 -4.39
C HIS A 55 4.53 -13.48 -2.94
N THR A 56 5.42 -13.63 -1.95
CA THR A 56 5.09 -13.62 -0.51
C THR A 56 4.44 -12.33 -0.04
N LEU A 57 4.63 -11.22 -0.78
CA LEU A 57 4.06 -9.91 -0.49
C LEU A 57 2.75 -9.64 -1.24
N LEU A 58 2.36 -10.54 -2.15
CA LEU A 58 1.20 -10.33 -3.02
C LEU A 58 -0.09 -10.40 -2.20
N VAL A 59 -0.93 -9.38 -2.32
CA VAL A 59 -2.29 -9.34 -1.75
C VAL A 59 -3.33 -9.42 -2.86
N GLY A 60 -4.39 -10.20 -2.63
CA GLY A 60 -5.51 -10.38 -3.57
C GLY A 60 -5.93 -11.83 -3.73
N GLN A 61 -6.84 -12.09 -4.66
CA GLN A 61 -7.41 -13.40 -4.97
C GLN A 61 -6.36 -14.50 -5.23
N SER A 62 -5.18 -14.14 -5.76
CA SER A 62 -4.08 -15.07 -6.06
C SER A 62 -2.88 -14.89 -5.11
N GLY A 63 -3.05 -14.13 -4.03
CA GLY A 63 -2.05 -13.87 -3.01
C GLY A 63 -2.62 -14.12 -1.62
N LYS A 64 -2.14 -13.34 -0.64
CA LYS A 64 -2.64 -13.36 0.73
C LYS A 64 -3.95 -12.55 0.83
N VAL A 65 -4.83 -13.05 1.70
CA VAL A 65 -5.98 -12.31 2.20
C VAL A 65 -5.62 -11.76 3.57
N VAL A 66 -5.80 -10.46 3.77
CA VAL A 66 -5.38 -9.73 4.97
C VAL A 66 -6.53 -8.89 5.51
N ALA A 67 -6.55 -8.69 6.82
CA ALA A 67 -7.55 -7.86 7.51
C ALA A 67 -6.87 -6.95 8.55
N PRO A 68 -5.95 -6.07 8.14
CA PRO A 68 -5.25 -5.17 9.06
C PRO A 68 -6.20 -4.15 9.66
N ARG A 69 -5.77 -3.52 10.76
CA ARG A 69 -6.44 -2.35 11.32
C ARG A 69 -6.38 -1.14 10.37
N LEU A 70 -5.30 -1.03 9.61
CA LEU A 70 -5.12 0.01 8.59
C LEU A 70 -4.51 -0.58 7.32
N TYR A 71 -5.14 -0.31 6.18
CA TYR A 71 -4.61 -0.57 4.86
C TYR A 71 -4.42 0.74 4.10
N LEU A 72 -3.17 1.07 3.77
CA LEU A 72 -2.82 2.24 2.98
C LEU A 72 -2.55 1.82 1.53
N ALA A 73 -3.50 2.09 0.63
CA ALA A 73 -3.41 1.77 -0.78
C ALA A 73 -2.73 2.89 -1.57
N LEU A 74 -1.47 2.68 -1.96
CA LEU A 74 -0.64 3.64 -2.69
C LEU A 74 -0.59 3.30 -4.19
N GLY A 75 -1.29 4.06 -5.01
CA GLY A 75 -1.28 3.89 -6.47
C GLY A 75 -1.88 2.55 -6.93
N ILE A 76 -2.80 2.00 -6.13
CA ILE A 76 -3.58 0.80 -6.46
C ILE A 76 -4.88 1.24 -7.14
N SER A 77 -5.24 0.62 -8.25
CA SER A 77 -6.49 0.94 -8.96
C SER A 77 -7.73 0.33 -8.31
N GLY A 78 -7.60 -0.75 -7.54
CA GLY A 78 -8.74 -1.43 -6.90
C GLY A 78 -9.41 -2.46 -7.80
N SER A 79 -8.64 -3.24 -8.57
CA SER A 79 -9.24 -4.36 -9.30
C SER A 79 -9.90 -5.35 -8.33
N ILE A 80 -10.98 -6.00 -8.76
CA ILE A 80 -11.71 -7.00 -7.95
C ILE A 80 -10.75 -8.04 -7.36
N GLN A 81 -9.73 -8.45 -8.13
CA GLN A 81 -8.73 -9.41 -7.67
C GLN A 81 -7.89 -8.87 -6.52
N HIS A 82 -7.52 -7.59 -6.51
CA HIS A 82 -6.76 -7.00 -5.40
C HIS A 82 -7.67 -6.81 -4.17
N VAL A 83 -8.86 -6.25 -4.40
CA VAL A 83 -9.85 -5.94 -3.35
C VAL A 83 -10.28 -7.20 -2.59
N ALA A 84 -10.41 -8.34 -3.28
CA ALA A 84 -10.73 -9.62 -2.64
C ALA A 84 -9.74 -10.04 -1.54
N GLY A 85 -8.52 -9.49 -1.54
CA GLY A 85 -7.51 -9.78 -0.52
C GLY A 85 -7.40 -8.75 0.60
N MET A 86 -8.08 -7.61 0.53
CA MET A 86 -7.92 -6.52 1.52
C MET A 86 -9.19 -5.79 1.92
N SER A 87 -10.34 -6.12 1.33
CA SER A 87 -11.63 -5.45 1.61
C SER A 87 -12.10 -5.59 3.06
N GLU A 88 -11.63 -6.61 3.79
CA GLU A 88 -11.92 -6.82 5.21
C GLU A 88 -11.02 -5.99 6.15
N SER A 89 -10.23 -5.06 5.60
CA SER A 89 -9.44 -4.12 6.40
C SER A 89 -10.35 -3.17 7.16
N HIS A 90 -10.04 -2.89 8.43
CA HIS A 90 -10.90 -2.03 9.25
C HIS A 90 -10.91 -0.57 8.80
N THR A 91 -9.78 -0.08 8.27
CA THR A 91 -9.68 1.28 7.72
C THR A 91 -8.84 1.24 6.46
N ILE A 92 -9.39 1.76 5.37
CA ILE A 92 -8.76 1.81 4.05
C ILE A 92 -8.52 3.27 3.69
N ILE A 93 -7.25 3.64 3.53
CA ILE A 93 -6.84 4.95 3.01
C ILE A 93 -6.26 4.73 1.61
N ALA A 94 -6.76 5.46 0.61
CA ALA A 94 -6.29 5.35 -0.76
C ALA A 94 -5.66 6.65 -1.25
N ILE A 95 -4.51 6.54 -1.92
CA ILE A 95 -3.86 7.65 -2.61
C ILE A 95 -3.68 7.26 -4.07
N ASN A 96 -4.35 7.98 -4.97
CA ASN A 96 -4.27 7.72 -6.40
C ASN A 96 -4.36 9.03 -7.19
N LYS A 97 -3.68 9.12 -8.34
CA LYS A 97 -3.77 10.28 -9.23
C LYS A 97 -5.05 10.29 -10.06
N ASP A 98 -5.63 9.12 -10.28
CA ASP A 98 -6.86 8.93 -11.04
C ASP A 98 -8.07 9.04 -10.10
N PRO A 99 -8.87 10.12 -10.16
CA PRO A 99 -10.04 10.30 -9.29
C PRO A 99 -11.13 9.24 -9.50
N GLU A 100 -11.13 8.56 -10.64
CA GLU A 100 -12.11 7.53 -10.99
C GLU A 100 -11.62 6.11 -10.65
N ALA A 101 -10.53 5.98 -9.89
CA ALA A 101 -9.98 4.69 -9.52
C ALA A 101 -10.96 3.91 -8.61
N PRO A 102 -11.37 2.67 -8.97
CA PRO A 102 -12.30 1.85 -8.18
C PRO A 102 -11.91 1.62 -6.71
N ILE A 103 -10.63 1.79 -6.35
CA ILE A 103 -10.20 1.69 -4.96
C ILE A 103 -10.92 2.70 -4.05
N PHE A 104 -11.35 3.84 -4.60
CA PHE A 104 -12.06 4.87 -3.83
C PHE A 104 -13.47 4.44 -3.42
N ASP A 105 -14.09 3.48 -4.11
CA ASP A 105 -15.39 2.93 -3.71
C ASP A 105 -15.34 2.18 -2.36
N LEU A 106 -14.14 1.72 -1.97
CA LEU A 106 -13.89 1.02 -0.71
C LEU A 106 -13.12 1.86 0.32
N ALA A 107 -12.57 3.01 -0.08
CA ALA A 107 -11.72 3.79 0.80
C ALA A 107 -12.55 4.59 1.80
N ASP A 108 -12.23 4.47 3.09
CA ASP A 108 -12.75 5.37 4.14
C ASP A 108 -12.21 6.79 3.96
N LEU A 109 -10.99 6.92 3.42
CA LEU A 109 -10.36 8.18 3.08
C LEU A 109 -9.65 8.08 1.72
N GLY A 110 -10.07 8.90 0.77
CA GLY A 110 -9.42 9.02 -0.54
C GLY A 110 -8.66 10.34 -0.68
N ILE A 111 -7.43 10.27 -1.19
CA ILE A 111 -6.62 11.43 -1.60
C ILE A 111 -6.34 11.31 -3.10
N VAL A 112 -6.84 12.28 -3.86
CA VAL A 112 -6.55 12.40 -5.28
C VAL A 112 -5.30 13.25 -5.48
N GLY A 113 -4.24 12.67 -6.04
CA GLY A 113 -3.03 13.42 -6.38
C GLY A 113 -1.81 12.57 -6.65
N ASP A 114 -0.68 13.25 -6.85
CA ASP A 114 0.60 12.61 -7.14
C ASP A 114 1.25 12.04 -5.87
N LEU A 115 1.49 10.73 -5.88
CA LEU A 115 2.18 10.01 -4.81
C LEU A 115 3.55 10.63 -4.47
N TYR A 116 4.29 11.10 -5.47
CA TYR A 116 5.63 11.67 -5.27
C TYR A 116 5.60 13.07 -4.64
N GLN A 117 4.43 13.72 -4.57
CA GLN A 117 4.23 14.96 -3.84
C GLN A 117 3.63 14.68 -2.45
N ILE A 118 2.67 13.75 -2.39
CA ILE A 118 1.92 13.46 -1.17
C ILE A 118 2.78 12.67 -0.16
N LEU A 119 3.51 11.64 -0.61
CA LEU A 119 4.28 10.80 0.32
C LEU A 119 5.37 11.59 1.07
N PRO A 120 6.18 12.45 0.45
CA PRO A 120 7.13 13.28 1.19
C PRO A 120 6.46 14.20 2.21
N ALA A 121 5.35 14.84 1.86
CA ALA A 121 4.60 15.71 2.77
C ALA A 121 4.02 14.95 3.95
N LEU A 122 3.44 13.76 3.70
CA LEU A 122 2.93 12.87 4.74
C LEU A 122 4.03 12.41 5.69
N ILE A 123 5.17 11.96 5.16
CA ILE A 123 6.32 11.54 5.95
C ILE A 123 6.80 12.69 6.84
N HIS A 124 6.95 13.90 6.29
CA HIS A 124 7.39 15.07 7.05
C HIS A 124 6.42 15.44 8.18
N ALA A 125 5.11 15.39 7.93
CA ALA A 125 4.09 15.65 8.94
C ALA A 125 4.13 14.60 10.08
N LEU A 126 4.32 13.32 9.73
CA LEU A 126 4.45 12.24 10.70
C LEU A 126 5.71 12.35 11.55
N GLU A 127 6.86 12.68 10.94
CA GLU A 127 8.12 12.93 11.65
C GLU A 127 7.97 14.08 12.66
N SER A 128 7.27 15.15 12.28
CA SER A 128 7.04 16.33 13.13
C SER A 128 6.07 16.07 14.28
N THR A 129 5.22 15.05 14.19
CA THR A 129 4.23 14.69 15.22
C THR A 129 4.80 13.69 16.23
N GLN A 130 5.88 13.00 15.87
CA GLN A 130 6.57 12.06 16.76
C GLN A 130 7.70 12.72 17.57
N ALA A 131 7.95 14.02 17.37
CA ALA A 131 8.88 14.85 18.15
C ALA A 131 8.18 15.42 19.40
#